data_AF-A0A3C0QLI9-F1
#
_entry.id   AF-A0A3C0QLI9-F1
#
_cell.length_a   1.000
_cell.length_b   1.000
_cell.length_c   1.000
_cell.angle_alpha   90.00
_cell.angle_beta   90.00
_cell.angle_gamma   90.00
#
_symmetry.space_group_name_H-M   'P 1'
#
loop_
_entity.id
_entity.type
_entity.pdbx_description
1 polymer ?
#
loop_
_entity_poly.entity_id
_entity_poly.type
_entity_poly.pdbx_seq_one_letter_code
_entity_poly.pdbx_strand_id
1 'polypeptide(L)'
;MKFEAFSYRTSARFGSVVEIEVKDNSGQRDYPDENTDKLISIIGPRIGGGAYWTWIIVQIILMFCFIPAVIIPIVLGQYYYLFIIIALFLFHLAVGGLGAAALWEMARLASFDKDREENTISFKKSDVKNVKVGKGWAKGMIWLAIPYFIPMVNISAIDFCVSFEAPGSVGETDLVYAMHMRTKEDAAVFAKLLV
;
A
#
# COMPACT_ATOMS: atom_id res chain seq x y z
N MET A 1 22.96 2.51 1.16
CA MET A 1 22.21 3.74 1.50
C MET A 1 20.96 3.37 2.29
N LYS A 2 20.52 4.22 3.21
CA LYS A 2 19.33 3.99 4.03
C LYS A 2 18.36 5.15 3.86
N PHE A 3 17.08 4.84 3.77
CA PHE A 3 16.00 5.81 3.75
C PHE A 3 14.93 5.42 4.76
N GLU A 4 14.16 6.41 5.18
CA GLU A 4 12.97 6.23 5.99
C GLU A 4 11.80 6.83 5.21
N ALA A 5 10.72 6.06 5.08
CA ALA A 5 9.55 6.46 4.32
C ALA A 5 8.27 6.02 5.02
N PHE A 6 7.17 6.68 4.72
CA PHE A 6 5.84 6.23 5.12
C PHE A 6 5.23 5.43 3.97
N SER A 7 4.87 4.16 4.22
CA SER A 7 4.25 3.33 3.20
C SER A 7 2.78 3.70 3.02
N TYR A 8 2.40 3.99 1.78
CA TYR A 8 1.00 4.04 1.40
C TYR A 8 0.40 2.63 1.34
N ARG A 9 -0.94 2.59 1.49
CA ARG A 9 -1.71 1.34 1.46
C ARG A 9 -1.73 0.82 0.03
N THR A 10 -0.96 -0.23 -0.22
CA THR A 10 -0.76 -0.83 -1.54
C THR A 10 -0.74 -2.36 -1.42
N SER A 11 -0.63 -3.08 -2.55
CA SER A 11 -0.57 -4.55 -2.53
C SER A 11 0.70 -5.11 -1.88
N ALA A 12 1.74 -4.30 -1.69
CA ALA A 12 2.88 -4.66 -0.84
C ALA A 12 2.49 -4.85 0.64
N ARG A 13 1.38 -4.24 1.09
CA ARG A 13 0.79 -4.36 2.44
C ARG A 13 1.65 -3.83 3.58
N PHE A 14 2.68 -3.05 3.27
CA PHE A 14 3.42 -2.34 4.29
C PHE A 14 2.56 -1.26 4.93
N GLY A 15 2.80 -1.06 6.21
CA GLY A 15 2.13 -0.09 7.02
C GLY A 15 3.08 0.90 7.66
N SER A 16 2.57 2.10 7.94
CA SER A 16 3.28 3.08 8.75
C SER A 16 4.67 3.42 8.17
N VAL A 17 5.63 3.69 9.06
CA VAL A 17 7.02 3.97 8.72
C VAL A 17 7.75 2.67 8.36
N VAL A 18 8.48 2.72 7.25
CA VAL A 18 9.37 1.66 6.76
C VAL A 18 10.79 2.19 6.63
N GLU A 19 11.77 1.33 6.89
CA GLU A 19 13.17 1.56 6.56
C GLU A 19 13.48 0.89 5.22
N ILE A 20 14.17 1.59 4.34
CA ILE A 20 14.58 1.09 3.04
C ILE A 20 16.11 1.06 3.02
N GLU A 21 16.69 -0.12 2.86
CA GLU A 21 18.12 -0.31 2.70
C GLU A 21 18.45 -0.66 1.24
N VAL A 22 19.37 0.07 0.64
CA VAL A 22 19.92 -0.22 -0.68
C VAL A 22 21.40 -0.60 -0.50
N LYS A 23 21.75 -1.86 -0.77
CA LYS A 23 23.11 -2.40 -0.62
C LYS A 23 23.61 -2.92 -1.96
N ASP A 24 24.92 -2.90 -2.17
CA ASP A 24 25.51 -3.58 -3.32
C ASP A 24 25.54 -5.09 -3.02
N ASN A 25 25.07 -5.93 -3.96
CA ASN A 25 24.90 -7.37 -3.76
C ASN A 25 26.21 -8.19 -3.80
N SER A 26 27.36 -7.56 -3.53
CA SER A 26 28.69 -8.14 -3.74
C SER A 26 29.10 -9.20 -2.71
N GLY A 27 28.16 -9.95 -2.10
CA GLY A 27 28.52 -10.98 -1.13
C GLY A 27 27.39 -11.76 -0.44
N GLN A 28 26.14 -11.72 -0.93
CA GLN A 28 25.05 -12.49 -0.31
C GLN A 28 24.89 -13.86 -0.97
N ARG A 29 24.95 -14.93 -0.17
CA ARG A 29 24.98 -16.35 -0.60
C ARG A 29 23.74 -16.83 -1.36
N ASP A 30 22.61 -16.15 -1.21
CA ASP A 30 21.31 -16.62 -1.71
C ASP A 30 20.96 -16.15 -3.14
N TYR A 31 21.83 -15.34 -3.78
CA TYR A 31 21.62 -14.86 -5.15
C TYR A 31 22.90 -15.02 -5.98
N PRO A 32 23.03 -16.10 -6.77
CA PRO A 32 24.29 -16.51 -7.40
C PRO A 32 24.66 -15.73 -8.69
N ASP A 33 24.08 -14.56 -8.94
CA ASP A 33 24.40 -13.77 -10.13
C ASP A 33 25.55 -12.80 -9.85
N GLU A 34 26.68 -13.00 -10.56
CA GLU A 34 27.90 -12.18 -10.50
C GLU A 34 27.74 -10.76 -11.05
N ASN A 35 26.56 -10.37 -11.53
CA ASN A 35 26.27 -8.99 -11.86
C ASN A 35 26.03 -8.19 -10.58
N THR A 36 26.70 -7.05 -10.45
CA THR A 36 26.71 -6.13 -9.31
C THR A 36 25.36 -5.40 -9.15
N ASP A 37 24.27 -6.15 -9.11
CA ASP A 37 22.94 -5.60 -8.95
C ASP A 37 22.76 -5.09 -7.52
N LYS A 38 21.98 -4.04 -7.33
CA LYS A 38 21.71 -3.51 -5.99
C LYS A 38 20.62 -4.35 -5.35
N LEU A 39 20.82 -4.75 -4.11
CA LEU A 39 19.78 -5.35 -3.30
C LEU A 39 18.99 -4.22 -2.61
N ILE A 40 17.67 -4.26 -2.76
CA ILE A 40 16.76 -3.35 -2.10
C ILE A 40 15.99 -4.15 -1.05
N SER A 41 16.12 -3.75 0.21
CA SER A 41 15.42 -4.34 1.34
C SER A 41 14.47 -3.31 1.95
N ILE A 42 13.20 -3.67 2.08
CA ILE A 42 12.17 -2.84 2.71
C ILE A 42 11.77 -3.52 4.00
N ILE A 43 11.88 -2.79 5.10
CA ILE A 43 11.76 -3.28 6.46
C ILE A 43 10.65 -2.50 7.14
N GLY A 44 9.64 -3.20 7.62
CA GLY A 44 8.56 -2.57 8.36
C GLY A 44 7.35 -3.46 8.56
N PRO A 45 6.35 -2.97 9.30
CA PRO A 45 5.19 -3.76 9.64
C PRO A 45 4.37 -4.07 8.39
N ARG A 46 3.97 -5.33 8.24
CA ARG A 46 3.18 -5.79 7.11
C ARG A 46 1.91 -6.46 7.57
N ILE A 47 0.80 -6.11 6.93
CA ILE A 47 -0.48 -6.77 7.18
C ILE A 47 -0.50 -8.13 6.50
N GLY A 48 -0.98 -9.15 7.23
CA GLY A 48 -1.21 -10.48 6.68
C GLY A 48 -2.16 -10.46 5.48
N GLY A 49 -1.90 -11.30 4.47
CA GLY A 49 -2.61 -11.24 3.19
C GLY A 49 -4.12 -11.38 3.37
N GLY A 50 -4.55 -12.31 4.21
CA GLY A 50 -5.97 -12.54 4.54
C GLY A 50 -6.65 -11.30 5.10
N ALA A 51 -6.07 -10.65 6.12
CA ALA A 51 -6.66 -9.46 6.73
C ALA A 51 -6.79 -8.30 5.73
N TYR A 52 -5.77 -8.09 4.90
CA TYR A 52 -5.79 -7.07 3.85
C TYR A 52 -6.87 -7.35 2.79
N TRP A 53 -6.97 -8.58 2.30
CA TRP A 53 -7.97 -8.96 1.31
C TRP A 53 -9.39 -8.90 1.86
N THR A 54 -9.62 -9.39 3.08
CA THR A 54 -10.92 -9.25 3.76
C THR A 54 -11.32 -7.78 3.85
N TRP A 55 -10.39 -6.90 4.24
CA TRP A 55 -10.67 -5.46 4.30
C TRP A 55 -11.05 -4.89 2.94
N ILE A 56 -10.30 -5.19 1.86
CA ILE A 56 -10.64 -4.76 0.50
C ILE A 56 -12.02 -5.28 0.06
N ILE A 57 -12.30 -6.56 0.29
CA ILE A 57 -13.56 -7.19 -0.12
C ILE A 57 -14.74 -6.51 0.58
N VAL A 58 -14.63 -6.26 1.89
CA VAL A 58 -15.68 -5.54 2.64
C VAL A 58 -15.88 -4.14 2.08
N GLN A 59 -14.82 -3.38 1.76
CA GLN A 59 -14.94 -2.06 1.14
C GLN A 59 -15.67 -2.11 -0.21
N ILE A 60 -15.28 -3.06 -1.06
CA ILE A 60 -15.90 -3.25 -2.38
C ILE A 60 -17.38 -3.58 -2.21
N ILE A 61 -17.73 -4.55 -1.35
CA ILE A 61 -19.13 -4.92 -1.11
C ILE A 61 -19.93 -3.72 -0.62
N LEU A 62 -19.43 -2.97 0.37
CA LEU A 62 -20.12 -1.79 0.88
C LEU A 62 -20.33 -0.71 -0.17
N MET A 63 -19.31 -0.46 -1.01
CA MET A 63 -19.41 0.47 -2.13
C MET A 63 -20.48 0.02 -3.14
N PHE A 64 -20.52 -1.28 -3.49
CA PHE A 64 -21.51 -1.80 -4.42
C PHE A 64 -22.93 -1.86 -3.83
N CYS A 65 -23.08 -2.09 -2.52
CA CYS A 65 -24.37 -2.02 -1.82
C CYS A 65 -24.96 -0.61 -1.82
N PHE A 66 -24.13 0.43 -2.00
CA PHE A 66 -24.62 1.81 -2.09
C PHE A 66 -25.51 2.03 -3.32
N ILE A 67 -25.21 1.39 -4.45
CA ILE A 67 -25.97 1.51 -5.71
C ILE A 67 -27.45 1.09 -5.51
N PRO A 68 -27.77 -0.15 -5.08
CA PRO A 68 -29.15 -0.55 -4.85
C PRO A 68 -29.79 0.26 -3.71
N ALA A 69 -29.03 0.63 -2.68
CA ALA A 69 -29.54 1.46 -1.59
C ALA A 69 -30.01 2.85 -2.07
N VAL A 70 -29.45 3.38 -3.15
CA VAL A 70 -29.89 4.64 -3.79
C VAL A 70 -30.98 4.42 -4.82
N ILE A 71 -30.98 3.31 -5.57
CA ILE A 71 -31.98 3.06 -6.63
C ILE A 71 -33.35 2.67 -6.07
N ILE A 72 -33.39 1.73 -5.11
CA ILE A 72 -34.65 1.22 -4.53
C ILE A 72 -35.57 2.34 -4.00
N PRO A 73 -35.07 3.34 -3.27
CA PRO A 73 -35.92 4.40 -2.70
C PRO A 73 -36.48 5.33 -3.76
N ILE A 74 -35.70 5.59 -4.83
CA ILE A 74 -36.13 6.38 -5.97
C ILE A 74 -37.28 5.69 -6.69
N VAL A 75 -37.17 4.37 -6.89
CA VAL A 75 -38.20 3.56 -7.57
C VAL A 75 -39.45 3.40 -6.70
N LEU A 76 -39.29 3.15 -5.40
CA LEU A 76 -40.41 2.89 -4.48
C LEU A 76 -41.01 4.15 -3.85
N GLY A 77 -40.38 5.32 -4.01
CA GLY A 77 -40.84 6.59 -3.41
C GLY A 77 -40.79 6.62 -1.88
N GLN A 78 -39.95 5.77 -1.27
CA GLN A 78 -39.96 5.54 0.17
C GLN A 78 -38.77 6.22 0.85
N TYR A 79 -39.06 7.25 1.65
CA TYR A 79 -38.03 8.07 2.30
C TYR A 79 -37.27 7.35 3.44
N TYR A 80 -37.82 6.26 4.00
CA TYR A 80 -37.17 5.54 5.09
C TYR A 80 -35.83 4.93 4.71
N TYR A 81 -35.61 4.64 3.42
CA TYR A 81 -34.33 4.14 2.95
C TYR A 81 -33.20 5.17 3.01
N LEU A 82 -33.52 6.46 3.19
CA LEU A 82 -32.50 7.47 3.46
C LEU A 82 -31.67 7.10 4.70
N PHE A 83 -32.31 6.51 5.73
CA PHE A 83 -31.60 6.01 6.91
C PHE A 83 -30.65 4.85 6.58
N ILE A 84 -31.02 3.98 5.64
CA ILE A 84 -30.17 2.87 5.18
C ILE A 84 -28.95 3.41 4.42
N ILE A 85 -29.14 4.41 3.55
CA ILE A 85 -28.05 5.07 2.82
C ILE A 85 -27.06 5.70 3.80
N ILE A 86 -27.57 6.45 4.80
CA ILE A 86 -26.74 7.07 5.84
C ILE A 86 -26.00 6.00 6.66
N ALA A 87 -26.69 4.93 7.07
CA ALA A 87 -26.09 3.85 7.83
C ALA A 87 -24.97 3.15 7.04
N LEU A 88 -25.21 2.83 5.77
CA LEU A 88 -24.20 2.25 4.88
C LEU A 88 -23.00 3.17 4.69
N PHE A 89 -23.24 4.47 4.51
CA PHE A 89 -22.17 5.46 4.38
C PHE A 89 -21.32 5.55 5.67
N LEU A 90 -21.96 5.65 6.84
CA LEU A 90 -21.26 5.69 8.12
C LEU A 90 -20.48 4.39 8.37
N PHE A 91 -21.06 3.25 8.02
CA PHE A 91 -20.39 1.96 8.15
C PHE A 91 -19.19 1.84 7.21
N HIS A 92 -19.32 2.31 5.96
CA HIS A 92 -18.21 2.38 5.01
C HIS A 92 -17.09 3.28 5.54
N LEU A 93 -17.41 4.46 6.08
CA LEU A 93 -16.43 5.36 6.70
C LEU A 93 -15.76 4.71 7.92
N ALA A 94 -16.52 4.02 8.78
CA ALA A 94 -15.98 3.34 9.96
C ALA A 94 -15.01 2.22 9.55
N VAL A 95 -15.40 1.33 8.63
CA VAL A 95 -14.54 0.22 8.18
C VAL A 95 -13.34 0.75 7.39
N GLY A 96 -13.53 1.79 6.58
CA GLY A 96 -12.49 2.33 5.69
C GLY A 96 -11.45 3.18 6.42
N GLY A 97 -11.91 4.03 7.34
CA GLY A 97 -11.06 4.89 8.15
C GLY A 97 -10.54 4.17 9.39
N LEU A 98 -11.45 3.89 10.34
CA LEU A 98 -11.10 3.32 11.65
C LEU A 98 -10.59 1.88 11.54
N GLY A 99 -11.26 1.04 10.74
CA GLY A 99 -10.84 -0.33 10.50
C GLY A 99 -9.43 -0.40 9.92
N ALA A 100 -9.11 0.48 8.98
CA ALA A 100 -7.76 0.54 8.43
C ALA A 100 -6.74 1.15 9.39
N ALA A 101 -7.09 2.13 10.22
CA ALA A 101 -6.18 2.61 11.26
C ALA A 101 -5.83 1.48 12.26
N ALA A 102 -6.86 0.76 12.74
CA ALA A 102 -6.69 -0.34 13.67
C ALA A 102 -5.88 -1.50 13.08
N LEU A 103 -6.17 -1.93 11.85
CA LEU A 103 -5.44 -3.03 11.20
C LEU A 103 -3.95 -2.74 11.06
N TRP A 104 -3.59 -1.50 10.70
CA TRP A 104 -2.21 -1.09 10.52
C TRP A 104 -1.46 -0.91 11.85
N GLU A 105 -2.11 -0.38 12.88
CA GLU A 105 -1.52 -0.32 14.23
C GLU A 105 -1.37 -1.71 14.85
N MET A 106 -2.32 -2.63 14.63
CA MET A 106 -2.20 -4.02 15.09
C MET A 106 -1.07 -4.76 14.37
N ALA A 107 -0.87 -4.51 13.07
CA ALA A 107 0.27 -5.06 12.35
C ALA A 107 1.60 -4.49 12.87
N ARG A 108 1.62 -3.20 13.23
CA ARG A 108 2.77 -2.59 13.89
C ARG A 108 3.06 -3.23 15.23
N LEU A 109 2.05 -3.38 16.08
CA LEU A 109 2.19 -4.04 17.39
C LEU A 109 2.66 -5.49 17.23
N ALA A 110 2.08 -6.26 16.30
CA ALA A 110 2.48 -7.63 16.03
C ALA A 110 3.92 -7.76 15.49
N SER A 111 4.43 -6.71 14.84
CA SER A 111 5.81 -6.65 14.35
C SER A 111 6.82 -6.20 15.39
N PHE A 112 6.37 -5.60 16.50
CA PHE A 112 7.23 -4.97 17.50
C PHE A 112 8.18 -5.96 18.17
N ASP A 113 7.68 -7.17 18.46
CA ASP A 113 8.45 -8.23 19.12
C ASP A 113 9.08 -9.23 18.13
N LYS A 114 8.97 -8.98 16.83
CA LYS A 114 9.48 -9.89 15.78
C LYS A 114 10.89 -9.50 15.34
N ASP A 115 11.66 -10.52 14.97
CA ASP A 115 12.96 -10.31 14.37
C ASP A 115 12.86 -9.50 13.08
N ARG A 116 13.86 -8.65 12.85
CA ARG A 116 13.94 -7.74 11.69
C ARG A 116 13.78 -8.47 10.36
N GLU A 117 14.31 -9.69 10.27
CA GLU A 117 14.26 -10.52 9.07
C GLU A 117 12.82 -10.91 8.69
N GLU A 118 11.94 -11.17 9.66
CA GLU A 118 10.54 -11.53 9.40
C GLU A 118 9.71 -10.37 8.82
N ASN A 119 10.17 -9.14 9.02
CA ASN A 119 9.54 -7.90 8.55
C ASN A 119 10.25 -7.31 7.33
N THR A 120 11.19 -8.05 6.73
CA THR A 120 12.00 -7.59 5.60
C THR A 120 11.56 -8.27 4.31
N ILE A 121 11.33 -7.47 3.26
CA ILE A 121 11.25 -7.98 1.88
C ILE A 121 12.46 -7.45 1.13
N SER A 122 13.20 -8.36 0.49
CA SER A 122 14.33 -8.02 -0.35
C SER A 122 14.10 -8.48 -1.77
N PHE A 123 14.48 -7.64 -2.74
CA PHE A 123 14.46 -7.95 -4.17
C PHE A 123 15.64 -7.25 -4.84
N LYS A 124 16.01 -7.71 -6.04
CA LYS A 124 17.08 -7.08 -6.80
C LYS A 124 16.55 -5.83 -7.49
N LYS A 125 17.42 -4.85 -7.75
CA LYS A 125 17.04 -3.66 -8.51
C LYS A 125 16.60 -4.00 -9.93
N SER A 126 17.16 -5.05 -10.56
CA SER A 126 16.69 -5.53 -11.86
C SER A 126 15.24 -6.02 -11.87
N ASP A 127 14.70 -6.41 -10.72
CA ASP A 127 13.30 -6.85 -10.59
C ASP A 127 12.31 -5.67 -10.52
N VAL A 128 12.81 -4.44 -10.32
CA VAL A 128 12.00 -3.24 -10.13
C VAL A 128 11.51 -2.70 -11.47
N LYS A 129 10.21 -2.42 -11.55
CA LYS A 129 9.53 -1.95 -12.76
C LYS A 129 8.66 -0.74 -12.48
N ASN A 130 8.32 0.00 -13.53
CA ASN A 130 7.31 1.06 -13.52
C ASN A 130 7.49 2.11 -12.40
N VAL A 131 8.75 2.52 -12.17
CA VAL A 131 9.14 3.53 -11.17
C VAL A 131 8.53 4.88 -11.54
N LYS A 132 7.84 5.50 -10.59
CA LYS A 132 7.21 6.80 -10.76
C LYS A 132 7.30 7.61 -9.48
N VAL A 133 7.61 8.90 -9.64
CA VAL A 133 7.58 9.88 -8.54
C VAL A 133 6.31 10.72 -8.62
N GLY A 134 5.68 10.97 -7.49
CA GLY A 134 4.51 11.84 -7.37
C GLY A 134 3.17 11.12 -7.54
N LYS A 135 2.32 11.68 -8.41
CA LYS A 135 0.92 11.24 -8.60
C LYS A 135 0.83 9.85 -9.20
N GLY A 136 -0.24 9.12 -8.88
CA GLY A 136 -0.52 7.79 -9.46
C GLY A 136 0.15 6.64 -8.69
N TRP A 137 0.31 6.83 -7.39
CA TRP A 137 0.77 5.82 -6.43
C TRP A 137 -0.24 4.68 -6.26
N ALA A 138 -1.53 4.98 -6.39
CA ALA A 138 -2.62 4.01 -6.34
C ALA A 138 -2.67 3.24 -7.66
N LYS A 139 -2.11 2.02 -7.67
CA LYS A 139 -2.12 1.10 -8.81
C LYS A 139 -2.83 -0.22 -8.45
N GLY A 140 -3.28 -0.97 -9.45
CA GLY A 140 -3.99 -2.25 -9.26
C GLY A 140 -5.33 -2.07 -8.54
N MET A 141 -5.86 -3.08 -7.87
CA MET A 141 -7.23 -3.03 -7.33
C MET A 141 -7.45 -2.03 -6.17
N ILE A 142 -6.39 -1.42 -5.61
CA ILE A 142 -6.53 -0.45 -4.52
C ILE A 142 -7.36 0.77 -4.93
N TRP A 143 -7.29 1.18 -6.21
CA TRP A 143 -8.01 2.38 -6.66
C TRP A 143 -9.54 2.18 -6.62
N LEU A 144 -10.02 0.94 -6.72
CA LEU A 144 -11.44 0.58 -6.61
C LEU A 144 -11.95 0.63 -5.18
N ALA A 145 -11.08 0.38 -4.20
CA ALA A 145 -11.48 0.35 -2.78
C ALA A 145 -11.58 1.76 -2.17
N ILE A 146 -10.83 2.73 -2.71
CA ILE A 146 -10.73 4.09 -2.15
C ILE A 146 -10.79 5.20 -3.21
N PRO A 147 -11.67 5.14 -4.22
CA PRO A 147 -11.62 6.05 -5.38
C PRO A 147 -11.72 7.53 -4.98
N TYR A 148 -12.54 7.85 -3.98
CA TYR A 148 -12.77 9.21 -3.50
C TYR A 148 -11.57 9.81 -2.76
N PHE A 149 -10.67 8.98 -2.21
CA PHE A 149 -9.49 9.47 -1.49
C PHE A 149 -8.30 9.73 -2.42
N ILE A 150 -8.28 9.15 -3.63
CA ILE A 150 -7.15 9.24 -4.56
C ILE A 150 -6.78 10.69 -4.90
N PRO A 151 -7.72 11.59 -5.27
CA PRO A 151 -7.36 12.97 -5.60
C PRO A 151 -6.68 13.69 -4.44
N MET A 152 -7.17 13.48 -3.22
CA MET A 152 -6.63 14.10 -2.01
C MET A 152 -5.23 13.58 -1.70
N VAL A 153 -5.02 12.26 -1.73
CA VAL A 153 -3.69 11.69 -1.46
C VAL A 153 -2.70 12.05 -2.58
N ASN A 154 -3.16 12.17 -3.83
CA ASN A 154 -2.32 12.62 -4.94
C ASN A 154 -1.75 14.03 -4.74
N ILE A 155 -2.40 14.91 -3.97
CA ILE A 155 -1.87 16.24 -3.65
C ILE A 155 -0.68 16.09 -2.70
N SER A 156 -0.83 15.30 -1.64
CA SER A 156 0.25 15.02 -0.68
C SER A 156 1.39 14.19 -1.29
N ALA A 157 1.12 13.40 -2.33
CA ALA A 157 2.11 12.55 -2.96
C ALA A 157 3.10 13.30 -3.87
N ILE A 158 2.77 14.52 -4.33
CA ILE A 158 3.56 15.27 -5.33
C ILE A 158 5.00 15.45 -4.85
N ASP A 159 5.97 15.00 -5.65
CA ASP A 159 7.42 15.04 -5.38
C ASP A 159 7.93 14.24 -4.17
N PHE A 160 7.06 13.70 -3.32
CA PHE A 160 7.46 12.93 -2.13
C PHE A 160 7.27 11.42 -2.30
N CYS A 161 6.27 11.00 -3.07
CA CYS A 161 5.94 9.59 -3.21
C CYS A 161 6.78 8.94 -4.32
N VAL A 162 7.49 7.86 -4.00
CA VAL A 162 8.09 6.94 -4.98
C VAL A 162 7.24 5.68 -5.04
N SER A 163 6.70 5.36 -6.22
CA SER A 163 5.90 4.17 -6.46
C SER A 163 6.51 3.30 -7.56
N PHE A 164 6.46 1.99 -7.39
CA PHE A 164 7.08 1.03 -8.31
C PHE A 164 6.43 -0.35 -8.14
N GLU A 165 6.79 -1.26 -9.03
CA GLU A 165 6.39 -2.66 -9.00
C GLU A 165 7.61 -3.53 -8.77
N ALA A 166 7.52 -4.49 -7.86
CA ALA A 166 8.61 -5.43 -7.56
C ALA A 166 8.04 -6.75 -6.99
N PRO A 167 8.80 -7.86 -7.02
CA PRO A 167 8.37 -9.12 -6.44
C PRO A 167 8.06 -9.00 -4.94
N GLY A 168 7.03 -9.71 -4.50
CA GLY A 168 6.81 -9.97 -3.08
C GLY A 168 7.74 -11.04 -2.51
N SER A 169 7.44 -11.50 -1.30
CA SER A 169 8.06 -12.71 -0.72
C SER A 169 7.74 -13.94 -1.58
N VAL A 170 8.78 -14.67 -2.00
CA VAL A 170 8.83 -15.97 -2.70
C VAL A 170 7.59 -16.34 -3.55
N GLY A 171 7.74 -16.30 -4.87
CA GLY A 171 6.98 -17.15 -5.80
C GLY A 171 5.97 -16.50 -6.74
N GLU A 172 5.41 -15.29 -6.50
CA GLU A 172 4.35 -14.76 -7.37
C GLU A 172 4.26 -13.22 -7.43
N THR A 173 3.90 -12.75 -8.63
CA THR A 173 3.34 -11.44 -9.04
C THR A 173 3.99 -10.16 -8.50
N ASP A 174 4.25 -9.22 -9.41
CA ASP A 174 4.73 -7.89 -9.04
C ASP A 174 3.71 -7.18 -8.14
N LEU A 175 4.13 -6.85 -6.91
CA LEU A 175 3.37 -6.05 -5.97
C LEU A 175 3.66 -4.57 -6.21
N VAL A 176 2.67 -3.74 -5.93
CA VAL A 176 2.80 -2.29 -5.99
C VAL A 176 3.34 -1.83 -4.64
N TYR A 177 4.42 -1.08 -4.70
CA TYR A 177 5.00 -0.34 -3.60
C TYR A 177 4.74 1.15 -3.83
N ALA A 178 4.40 1.87 -2.76
CA ALA A 178 4.32 3.32 -2.80
C ALA A 178 4.77 3.89 -1.45
N MET A 179 5.84 4.67 -1.48
CA MET A 179 6.54 5.14 -0.30
C MET A 179 6.62 6.66 -0.34
N HIS A 180 6.02 7.31 0.65
CA HIS A 180 6.14 8.74 0.85
C HIS A 180 7.42 9.03 1.63
N MET A 181 8.41 9.59 0.94
CA MET A 181 9.71 9.88 1.51
C MET A 181 9.66 11.11 2.40
N ARG A 182 10.60 11.22 3.33
CA ARG A 182 10.71 12.36 4.26
C ARG A 182 10.94 13.69 3.53
N THR A 183 11.73 13.69 2.46
CA THR A 183 12.07 14.87 1.66
C THR A 183 11.91 14.60 0.16
N LYS A 184 11.80 15.66 -0.64
CA LYS A 184 11.73 15.56 -2.12
C LYS A 184 13.06 15.09 -2.69
N GLU A 185 14.15 15.48 -2.06
CA GLU A 185 15.51 15.08 -2.39
C GLU A 185 15.68 13.58 -2.19
N ASP A 186 15.22 13.04 -1.06
CA ASP A 186 15.23 11.59 -0.79
C ASP A 186 14.40 10.84 -1.83
N ALA A 187 13.23 11.36 -2.20
CA ALA A 187 12.41 10.77 -3.26
C ALA A 187 13.12 10.75 -4.61
N ALA A 188 13.76 11.84 -5.00
CA ALA A 188 14.52 11.92 -6.24
C ALA A 188 15.74 10.99 -6.24
N VAL A 189 16.50 10.93 -5.13
CA VAL A 189 17.66 10.05 -5.00
C VAL A 189 17.23 8.59 -5.00
N PHE A 190 16.21 8.24 -4.22
CA PHE A 190 15.72 6.86 -4.14
C PHE A 190 15.18 6.41 -5.50
N ALA A 191 14.37 7.22 -6.18
CA ALA A 191 13.88 6.89 -7.52
C ALA A 191 15.03 6.66 -8.52
N LYS A 192 16.11 7.45 -8.46
CA LYS A 192 17.31 7.24 -9.29
C LYS A 192 18.03 5.93 -8.99
N LEU A 193 17.99 5.44 -7.75
CA LEU A 193 18.58 4.15 -7.39
C LEU A 193 17.75 2.96 -7.88
N LEU A 194 16.47 3.17 -8.20
CA LEU A 194 15.55 2.15 -8.70
C LEU A 194 15.55 2.04 -10.24
N VAL A 195 16.02 3.06 -10.96
CA VAL A 195 16.10 3.12 -12.43
C VAL A 195 17.45 2.64 -12.93
#